data_AF-A0A1I8GSX5-F1
#
_entry.id   AF-A0A1I8GSX5-F1
#
_cell.length_a   1.000
_cell.length_b   1.000
_cell.length_c   1.000
_cell.angle_alpha   90.00
_cell.angle_beta   90.00
_cell.angle_gamma   90.00
#
_symmetry.space_group_name_H-M   'P 1'
#
loop_
_entity.id
_entity.type
_entity.pdbx_description
1 polymer ?
#
loop_
_entity_poly.entity_id
_entity_poly.type
_entity_poly.pdbx_seq_one_letter_code
_entity_poly.pdbx_strand_id
1 'polypeptide(L)'
;MKQLAKFVRLDSNTPEEALHELLVKKWEMSRPTLVINIFGGDFEKKRQLKMIFKKGLWKAAESAGCWIVTGGFNVGIMKLTGEAVRDYTDAYGSNHMNAIGIASWGCIARREALENHNYEGSFPASYQSEDSDSGRPQDLQPASIAQDEEELPLDPNHTHFFLVDTGFNRRKGRDCQFRTRFAHVIGTWRDEENREVKVPMCGLLIGGDRFNLEQIFYALTDNRCPIMAIK
;
A
#
# COMPACT_ATOMS: atom_id res chain seq x y z
N MET A 1 9.41 -8.68 -16.89
CA MET A 1 9.03 -7.40 -17.52
C MET A 1 9.19 -6.30 -16.48
N LYS A 2 9.64 -5.09 -16.84
CA LYS A 2 9.57 -3.94 -15.92
C LYS A 2 8.11 -3.51 -15.83
N GLN A 3 7.47 -3.71 -14.69
CA GLN A 3 6.10 -3.26 -14.47
C GLN A 3 6.12 -1.75 -14.21
N LEU A 4 5.30 -0.99 -14.95
CA LEU A 4 5.12 0.43 -14.70
C LEU A 4 4.11 0.59 -13.56
N ALA A 5 4.42 1.46 -12.61
CA ALA A 5 3.51 1.86 -11.55
C ALA A 5 3.14 3.34 -11.73
N LYS A 6 1.86 3.68 -11.54
CA LYS A 6 1.43 5.08 -11.42
C LYS A 6 1.75 5.56 -10.00
N PHE A 7 2.26 6.77 -9.83
CA PHE A 7 2.46 7.33 -8.50
C PHE A 7 2.08 8.80 -8.44
N VAL A 8 1.78 9.27 -7.24
CA VAL A 8 1.56 10.68 -6.94
C VAL A 8 2.18 10.99 -5.58
N ARG A 9 2.88 12.12 -5.47
CA ARG A 9 3.20 12.74 -4.18
C ARG A 9 2.12 13.76 -3.84
N LEU A 10 1.59 13.70 -2.62
CA LEU A 10 0.49 14.56 -2.17
C LEU A 10 0.64 14.94 -0.70
N ASP A 11 -0.01 16.02 -0.28
CA ASP A 11 -0.07 16.42 1.13
C ASP A 11 -1.03 15.51 1.91
N SER A 12 -0.70 15.17 3.16
CA SER A 12 -1.55 14.33 4.02
C SER A 12 -2.97 14.88 4.24
N ASN A 13 -3.17 16.18 4.05
CA ASN A 13 -4.47 16.85 4.16
C ASN A 13 -5.21 17.03 2.83
N THR A 14 -4.69 16.48 1.71
CA THR A 14 -5.35 16.54 0.39
C THR A 14 -6.85 16.20 0.51
N PRO A 15 -7.78 17.04 0.02
CA PRO A 15 -9.22 16.82 0.14
C PRO A 15 -9.70 15.50 -0.47
N GLU A 16 -10.79 14.94 0.07
CA GLU A 16 -11.34 13.65 -0.38
C GLU A 16 -11.87 13.71 -1.81
N GLU A 17 -12.44 14.84 -2.21
CA GLU A 17 -12.93 15.09 -3.57
C GLU A 17 -11.79 15.05 -4.59
N ALA A 18 -10.63 15.60 -4.23
CA ALA A 18 -9.45 15.58 -5.08
C ALA A 18 -8.87 14.15 -5.20
N LEU A 19 -8.89 13.37 -4.12
CA LEU A 19 -8.50 11.95 -4.16
C LEU A 19 -9.44 11.14 -5.05
N HIS A 20 -10.75 11.35 -4.92
CA HIS A 20 -11.74 10.69 -5.76
C HIS A 20 -11.59 11.09 -7.23
N GLU A 21 -11.38 12.37 -7.53
CA GLU A 21 -11.13 12.85 -8.89
C GLU A 21 -9.86 12.25 -9.50
N LEU A 22 -8.77 12.14 -8.73
CA LEU A 22 -7.54 11.49 -9.17
C LEU A 22 -7.81 10.03 -9.56
N LEU A 23 -8.48 9.26 -8.70
CA LEU A 23 -8.78 7.85 -8.94
C LEU A 23 -9.64 7.66 -10.21
N VAL A 24 -10.72 8.44 -10.34
CA VAL A 24 -11.70 8.29 -11.43
C VAL A 24 -11.23 8.91 -12.73
N LYS A 25 -10.80 10.18 -12.72
CA LYS A 25 -10.59 10.94 -13.97
C LYS A 25 -9.15 10.92 -14.45
N LYS A 26 -8.17 10.88 -13.55
CA LYS A 26 -6.75 10.98 -13.91
C LYS A 26 -6.11 9.61 -14.05
N TRP A 27 -6.45 8.68 -13.16
CA TRP A 27 -5.95 7.32 -13.21
C TRP A 27 -6.91 6.35 -13.90
N GLU A 28 -8.15 6.78 -14.18
CA GLU A 28 -9.17 6.01 -14.90
C GLU A 28 -9.39 4.64 -14.26
N MET A 29 -9.35 4.59 -12.93
CA MET A 29 -9.55 3.36 -12.19
C MET A 29 -11.04 3.04 -12.07
N SER A 30 -11.39 1.78 -12.31
CA SER A 30 -12.73 1.27 -12.05
C SER A 30 -12.98 1.11 -10.55
N ARG A 31 -14.23 1.32 -10.13
CA ARG A 31 -14.67 1.08 -8.76
C ARG A 31 -14.34 -0.36 -8.32
N PRO A 32 -13.66 -0.56 -7.17
CA PRO A 32 -13.35 -1.90 -6.68
C PRO A 32 -14.61 -2.70 -6.31
N THR A 33 -14.54 -4.00 -6.50
CA THR A 33 -15.56 -4.96 -6.02
C THR A 33 -15.33 -5.34 -4.56
N LEU A 34 -14.07 -5.29 -4.11
CA LEU A 34 -13.60 -5.61 -2.77
C LEU A 34 -12.29 -4.86 -2.49
N VAL A 35 -12.11 -4.38 -1.26
CA VAL A 35 -10.81 -3.88 -0.78
C VAL A 35 -10.28 -4.77 0.33
N ILE A 36 -9.04 -5.22 0.19
CA ILE A 36 -8.32 -5.96 1.23
C ILE A 36 -7.16 -5.09 1.71
N ASN A 37 -7.24 -4.63 2.96
CA ASN A 37 -6.19 -3.87 3.61
C ASN A 37 -5.21 -4.84 4.29
N ILE A 38 -3.94 -4.78 3.94
CA ILE A 38 -2.91 -5.60 4.55
C ILE A 38 -2.18 -4.78 5.61
N PHE A 39 -2.32 -5.22 6.86
CA PHE A 39 -1.62 -4.70 8.02
C PHE A 39 -0.58 -5.71 8.49
N GLY A 40 0.56 -5.21 8.95
CA GLY A 40 1.63 -6.06 9.45
C GLY A 40 3.01 -5.54 9.08
N GLY A 41 4.01 -6.30 9.50
CA GLY A 41 5.41 -5.98 9.34
C GLY A 41 6.21 -7.21 8.94
N ASP A 42 7.33 -7.42 9.64
CA ASP A 42 8.14 -8.63 9.44
C ASP A 42 7.30 -9.88 9.74
N PHE A 43 7.48 -10.90 8.90
CA PHE A 43 6.60 -12.04 8.82
C PHE A 43 7.38 -13.34 8.92
N GLU A 44 6.80 -14.29 9.67
CA GLU A 44 7.35 -15.62 9.91
C GLU A 44 7.82 -16.29 8.60
N LYS A 45 9.07 -16.77 8.58
CA LYS A 45 9.72 -17.26 7.35
C LYS A 45 9.23 -18.65 6.92
N LYS A 46 8.24 -19.22 7.60
CA LYS A 46 7.68 -20.54 7.26
C LYS A 46 7.04 -20.53 5.87
N ARG A 47 7.65 -21.30 4.96
CA ARG A 47 7.22 -21.45 3.55
C ARG A 47 5.73 -21.75 3.39
N GLN A 48 5.17 -22.57 4.28
CA GLN A 48 3.75 -22.96 4.22
C GLN A 48 2.81 -21.77 4.43
N LEU A 49 3.09 -20.89 5.38
CA LEU A 49 2.23 -19.74 5.66
C LEU A 49 2.28 -18.72 4.52
N LYS A 50 3.47 -18.52 3.91
CA LYS A 50 3.61 -17.73 2.68
C LYS A 50 2.73 -18.27 1.56
N MET A 51 2.73 -19.58 1.34
CA MET A 51 1.91 -20.21 0.30
C MET A 51 0.41 -20.09 0.58
N ILE A 52 -0.02 -20.29 1.83
CA ILE A 52 -1.42 -20.16 2.22
C ILE A 52 -1.89 -18.71 2.01
N PHE A 53 -1.07 -17.73 2.41
CA PHE A 53 -1.37 -16.32 2.21
C PHE A 53 -1.55 -15.97 0.73
N LYS A 54 -0.57 -16.32 -0.13
CA LYS A 54 -0.66 -16.07 -1.59
C LYS A 54 -1.93 -16.69 -2.19
N LYS A 55 -2.20 -17.97 -1.86
CA LYS A 55 -3.39 -18.68 -2.36
C LYS A 55 -4.70 -18.04 -1.88
N GLY A 56 -4.77 -17.60 -0.62
CA GLY A 56 -5.93 -16.90 -0.08
C GLY A 56 -6.20 -15.59 -0.83
N LEU A 57 -5.15 -14.81 -1.08
CA LEU A 57 -5.26 -13.57 -1.84
C LEU A 57 -5.73 -13.81 -3.28
N TRP A 58 -5.16 -14.81 -3.94
CA TRP A 58 -5.56 -15.21 -5.30
C TRP A 58 -7.01 -15.65 -5.37
N LYS A 59 -7.49 -16.35 -4.33
CA LYS A 59 -8.89 -16.78 -4.29
C LYS A 59 -9.84 -15.59 -4.18
N ALA A 60 -9.47 -14.56 -3.41
CA ALA A 60 -10.26 -13.33 -3.34
C ALA A 60 -10.26 -12.55 -4.67
N ALA A 61 -9.17 -12.63 -5.44
CA ALA A 61 -9.02 -11.99 -6.75
C ALA A 61 -9.90 -12.59 -7.86
N GLU A 62 -10.40 -13.82 -7.69
CA GLU A 62 -11.33 -14.44 -8.66
C GLU A 62 -12.60 -13.62 -8.86
N SER A 63 -12.99 -12.80 -7.87
CA SER A 63 -14.14 -11.88 -7.99
C SER A 63 -13.94 -10.77 -9.03
N ALA A 64 -12.70 -10.57 -9.52
CA ALA A 64 -12.24 -9.49 -10.39
C ALA A 64 -12.46 -8.08 -9.81
N GLY A 65 -11.54 -7.13 -10.09
CA GLY A 65 -11.64 -5.76 -9.58
C GLY A 65 -11.33 -5.61 -8.09
N CYS A 66 -10.55 -6.53 -7.52
CA CYS A 66 -10.13 -6.47 -6.11
C CYS A 66 -8.95 -5.49 -5.94
N TRP A 67 -9.01 -4.63 -4.91
CA TRP A 67 -7.90 -3.74 -4.57
C TRP A 67 -7.21 -4.23 -3.30
N ILE A 68 -5.89 -4.38 -3.38
CA ILE A 68 -5.04 -4.77 -2.26
C ILE A 68 -4.27 -3.54 -1.80
N VAL A 69 -4.57 -3.05 -0.60
CA VAL A 69 -3.98 -1.82 -0.06
C VAL A 69 -2.95 -2.17 1.01
N THR A 70 -1.71 -1.68 0.86
CA THR A 70 -0.60 -1.97 1.77
C THR A 70 0.20 -0.70 2.09
N GLY A 71 1.29 -0.82 2.85
CA GLY A 71 2.29 0.24 3.02
C GLY A 71 3.21 0.49 1.83
N GLY A 72 3.18 -0.38 0.81
CA GLY A 72 3.93 -0.21 -0.43
C GLY A 72 5.44 -0.42 -0.32
N PHE A 73 5.96 -0.84 0.83
CA PHE A 73 7.39 -1.05 1.04
C PHE A 73 7.81 -2.49 0.73
N ASN A 74 9.04 -2.67 0.22
CA ASN A 74 9.63 -3.96 -0.12
C ASN A 74 10.15 -4.71 1.12
N VAL A 75 9.30 -4.90 2.13
CA VAL A 75 9.62 -5.62 3.37
C VAL A 75 8.45 -6.46 3.86
N GLY A 76 8.77 -7.58 4.54
CA GLY A 76 7.80 -8.38 5.29
C GLY A 76 6.58 -8.81 4.47
N ILE A 77 5.39 -8.64 5.07
CA ILE A 77 4.13 -9.02 4.43
C ILE A 77 3.78 -8.18 3.18
N MET A 78 4.23 -6.94 3.13
CA MET A 78 3.96 -6.02 2.00
C MET A 78 4.70 -6.49 0.74
N LYS A 79 5.96 -6.90 0.87
CA LYS A 79 6.72 -7.57 -0.20
C LYS A 79 6.03 -8.84 -0.69
N LEU A 80 5.65 -9.71 0.25
CA LEU A 80 4.98 -10.98 -0.09
C LEU A 80 3.66 -10.74 -0.84
N THR A 81 2.94 -9.68 -0.48
CA THR A 81 1.71 -9.24 -1.15
C THR A 81 2.00 -8.79 -2.57
N GLY A 82 3.02 -7.95 -2.77
CA GLY A 82 3.47 -7.54 -4.10
C GLY A 82 3.83 -8.74 -4.98
N GLU A 83 4.63 -9.67 -4.47
CA GLU A 83 4.96 -10.91 -5.18
C GLU A 83 3.70 -11.73 -5.53
N ALA A 84 2.74 -11.84 -4.62
CA ALA A 84 1.49 -12.55 -4.87
C ALA A 84 0.69 -11.92 -6.02
N VAL A 85 0.65 -10.59 -6.07
CA VAL A 85 -0.06 -9.85 -7.14
C VAL A 85 0.65 -10.00 -8.48
N ARG A 86 1.99 -9.91 -8.51
CA ARG A 86 2.79 -10.20 -9.71
C ARG A 86 2.53 -11.62 -10.20
N ASP A 87 2.71 -12.62 -9.33
CA ASP A 87 2.59 -14.03 -9.68
C ASP A 87 1.17 -14.34 -10.23
N TYR A 88 0.12 -13.68 -9.70
CA TYR A 88 -1.25 -13.79 -10.24
C TYR A 88 -1.38 -13.10 -11.60
N THR A 89 -0.83 -11.89 -11.74
CA THR A 89 -0.89 -11.11 -12.98
C THR A 89 -0.20 -11.84 -14.12
N ASP A 90 0.94 -12.49 -13.86
CA ASP A 90 1.67 -13.31 -14.82
C ASP A 90 0.85 -14.55 -15.26
N ALA A 91 0.02 -15.09 -14.37
CA ALA A 91 -0.79 -16.28 -14.62
C ALA A 91 -2.16 -16.00 -15.28
N TYR A 92 -2.81 -14.88 -14.92
CA TYR A 92 -4.20 -14.60 -15.26
C TYR A 92 -4.43 -13.23 -15.94
N GLY A 93 -3.40 -12.39 -16.04
CA GLY A 93 -3.47 -11.05 -16.62
C GLY A 93 -3.74 -9.93 -15.60
N SER A 94 -3.63 -8.68 -16.06
CA SER A 94 -3.56 -7.48 -15.21
C SER A 94 -4.89 -6.93 -14.71
N ASN A 95 -6.03 -7.49 -15.16
CA ASN A 95 -7.33 -6.84 -14.97
C ASN A 95 -8.06 -7.26 -13.68
N HIS A 96 -7.42 -8.08 -12.84
CA HIS A 96 -8.07 -8.71 -11.70
C HIS A 96 -7.74 -8.04 -10.36
N MET A 97 -6.50 -7.55 -10.19
CA MET A 97 -6.02 -6.97 -8.94
C MET A 97 -5.22 -5.70 -9.15
N ASN A 98 -5.51 -4.70 -8.33
CA ASN A 98 -4.64 -3.54 -8.15
C ASN A 98 -3.94 -3.61 -6.80
N ALA A 99 -2.61 -3.64 -6.80
CA ALA A 99 -1.80 -3.44 -5.59
C ALA A 99 -1.52 -1.94 -5.41
N ILE A 100 -2.05 -1.36 -4.34
CA ILE A 100 -1.95 0.06 -4.02
C ILE A 100 -1.07 0.23 -2.78
N GLY A 101 0.08 0.86 -2.96
CA GLY A 101 0.99 1.22 -1.88
C GLY A 101 0.71 2.64 -1.40
N ILE A 102 0.30 2.81 -0.16
CA ILE A 102 0.28 4.14 0.48
C ILE A 102 1.55 4.23 1.30
N ALA A 103 2.45 5.14 1.02
CA ALA A 103 3.75 5.22 1.67
C ALA A 103 4.03 6.64 2.14
N SER A 104 4.48 6.80 3.38
CA SER A 104 4.96 8.10 3.85
C SER A 104 6.20 8.53 3.07
N TRP A 105 6.16 9.69 2.41
CA TRP A 105 7.27 10.25 1.61
C TRP A 105 8.57 10.37 2.44
N GLY A 106 8.41 10.71 3.72
CA GLY A 106 9.45 10.76 4.73
C GLY A 106 10.30 9.48 4.84
N CYS A 107 9.69 8.32 4.59
CA CYS A 107 10.25 6.99 4.85
C CYS A 107 10.69 6.25 3.58
N ILE A 108 10.58 6.86 2.40
CA ILE A 108 10.96 6.21 1.14
C ILE A 108 12.46 6.35 0.91
N ALA A 109 13.13 5.21 0.78
CA ALA A 109 14.54 5.15 0.39
C ALA A 109 14.72 5.66 -1.04
N ARG A 110 15.75 6.49 -1.27
CA ARG A 110 16.09 7.05 -2.59
C ARG A 110 14.96 7.83 -3.27
N ARG A 111 14.15 8.53 -2.48
CA ARG A 111 12.99 9.28 -2.97
C ARG A 111 13.36 10.41 -3.92
N GLU A 112 14.59 10.90 -3.88
CA GLU A 112 15.13 11.89 -4.82
C GLU A 112 15.01 11.45 -6.28
N ALA A 113 15.00 10.14 -6.57
CA ALA A 113 14.76 9.61 -7.90
C ALA A 113 13.32 9.82 -8.42
N LEU A 114 12.40 10.18 -7.51
CA LEU A 114 10.98 10.43 -7.79
C LEU A 114 10.64 11.93 -7.74
N GLU A 115 11.60 12.79 -7.40
CA GLU A 115 11.40 14.24 -7.38
C GLU A 115 11.54 14.85 -8.78
N ASN A 116 10.73 15.86 -9.07
CA ASN A 116 10.89 16.73 -10.23
C ASN A 116 10.66 18.17 -9.81
N HIS A 117 11.72 18.98 -9.83
CA HIS A 117 11.68 20.36 -9.34
C HIS A 117 10.89 21.32 -10.23
N ASN A 118 10.58 20.93 -11.47
CA ASN A 118 9.84 21.77 -12.42
C ASN A 118 8.33 21.51 -12.39
N TYR A 119 7.85 20.56 -11.57
CA TYR A 119 6.42 20.19 -11.44
C TYR A 119 5.74 19.70 -12.74
N GLU A 120 6.50 19.47 -13.81
CA GLU A 120 5.98 18.92 -15.09
C GLU A 120 5.69 17.40 -15.02
N GLY A 121 6.10 16.77 -13.91
CA GLY A 121 6.00 15.32 -13.70
C GLY A 121 7.16 14.56 -14.33
N SER A 122 7.36 13.31 -13.90
CA SER A 122 8.44 12.44 -14.36
C SER A 122 7.86 11.23 -15.06
N PHE A 123 7.80 11.29 -16.39
CA PHE A 123 7.22 10.24 -17.23
C PHE A 123 8.21 9.86 -18.36
N PRO A 124 9.02 8.80 -18.19
CA PRO A 124 9.11 7.89 -17.04
C PRO A 124 10.04 8.39 -15.92
N ALA A 125 9.68 8.13 -14.66
CA ALA A 125 10.61 8.12 -13.54
C ALA A 125 11.28 6.74 -13.42
N SER A 126 12.57 6.69 -13.07
CA SER A 126 13.29 5.43 -12.84
C SER A 126 13.65 5.30 -11.38
N TYR A 127 12.97 4.40 -10.67
CA TYR A 127 13.24 4.06 -9.28
C TYR A 127 13.86 2.68 -9.17
N GLN A 128 14.97 2.57 -8.45
CA GLN A 128 15.56 1.28 -8.12
C GLN A 128 15.06 0.84 -6.75
N SER A 129 14.37 -0.29 -6.68
CA SER A 129 14.07 -0.95 -5.41
C SER A 129 15.25 -1.84 -5.01
N GLU A 130 15.63 -1.80 -3.74
CA GLU A 130 16.61 -2.73 -3.17
C GLU A 130 15.89 -3.78 -2.34
N ASP A 131 16.43 -4.98 -2.27
CA ASP A 131 15.93 -5.99 -1.34
C ASP A 131 16.32 -5.58 0.07
N SER A 132 15.33 -5.33 0.94
CA SER A 132 15.61 -5.08 2.36
C SER A 132 16.27 -6.29 3.04
N ASP A 133 16.15 -7.49 2.46
CA ASP A 133 16.77 -8.74 2.90
C ASP A 133 18.25 -8.88 2.49
N SER A 134 18.78 -8.01 1.62
CA SER A 134 20.19 -8.06 1.21
C SER A 134 21.09 -7.43 2.26
N GLY A 135 21.21 -8.10 3.41
CA GLY A 135 22.41 -8.09 4.24
C GLY A 135 22.90 -6.74 4.76
N ARG A 136 22.05 -5.75 5.02
CA ARG A 136 22.47 -4.64 5.90
C ARG A 136 22.84 -5.26 7.25
N PRO A 137 24.10 -5.18 7.72
CA PRO A 137 24.44 -5.66 9.04
C PRO A 137 23.57 -4.91 10.04
N GLN A 138 22.78 -5.63 10.84
CA GLN A 138 22.05 -5.02 11.97
C GLN A 138 23.01 -4.30 12.93
N ASP A 139 24.30 -4.65 12.88
CA ASP A 139 25.39 -4.09 13.67
C ASP A 139 25.86 -2.68 13.23
N LEU A 140 25.38 -2.17 12.07
CA LEU A 140 25.72 -0.84 11.56
C LEU A 140 24.57 0.17 11.63
N GLN A 141 23.42 -0.19 12.19
CA GLN A 141 22.45 0.83 12.60
C GLN A 141 23.03 1.51 13.85
N PRO A 142 23.45 2.78 13.79
CA PRO A 142 23.89 3.46 15.01
C PRO A 142 22.73 3.36 16.01
N ALA A 143 23.04 2.94 17.23
CA ALA A 143 22.09 2.78 18.34
C ALA A 143 21.35 4.07 18.75
N SER A 144 21.49 5.15 17.95
CA SER A 144 20.93 6.47 18.10
C SER A 144 19.89 6.86 17.04
N ILE A 145 19.53 5.98 16.09
CA ILE A 145 18.33 6.21 15.28
C ILE A 145 17.15 6.12 16.25
N ALA A 146 16.41 7.21 16.43
CA ALA A 146 15.20 7.19 17.25
C ALA A 146 14.34 5.99 16.81
N GLN A 147 13.78 5.22 17.75
CA GLN A 147 13.10 3.93 17.50
C GLN A 147 12.00 3.94 16.41
N ASP A 148 11.63 5.12 15.93
CA ASP A 148 10.55 5.39 14.98
C ASP A 148 11.02 5.89 13.61
N GLU A 149 12.33 6.09 13.43
CA GLU A 149 12.91 6.51 12.15
C GLU A 149 13.20 5.32 11.24
N GLU A 150 12.67 5.36 10.02
CA GLU A 150 12.84 4.31 9.04
C GLU A 150 12.97 4.88 7.63
N GLU A 151 13.77 4.20 6.81
CA GLU A 151 13.90 4.45 5.38
C GLU A 151 13.88 3.11 4.63
N LEU A 152 12.79 2.83 3.91
CA LEU A 152 12.54 1.57 3.22
C LEU A 152 12.36 1.76 1.71
N PRO A 153 12.83 0.80 0.89
CA PRO A 153 12.57 0.80 -0.54
C PRO A 153 11.08 0.52 -0.84
N LEU A 154 10.53 1.14 -1.88
CA LEU A 154 9.21 0.79 -2.40
C LEU A 154 9.23 -0.61 -3.03
N ASP A 155 8.14 -1.36 -2.90
CA ASP A 155 7.99 -2.68 -3.51
C ASP A 155 7.78 -2.59 -5.04
N PRO A 156 8.58 -3.29 -5.85
CA PRO A 156 8.53 -3.14 -7.31
C PRO A 156 7.29 -3.79 -7.96
N ASN A 157 6.47 -4.52 -7.20
CA ASN A 157 5.33 -5.28 -7.72
C ASN A 157 3.98 -4.59 -7.46
N HIS A 158 3.99 -3.39 -6.85
CA HIS A 158 2.78 -2.58 -6.70
C HIS A 158 2.46 -1.83 -7.99
N THR A 159 1.16 -1.68 -8.26
CA THR A 159 0.64 -1.05 -9.48
C THR A 159 0.46 0.46 -9.35
N HIS A 160 0.16 0.93 -8.13
CA HIS A 160 -0.15 2.32 -7.84
C HIS A 160 0.47 2.73 -6.51
N PHE A 161 0.91 3.98 -6.42
CA PHE A 161 1.51 4.54 -5.22
C PHE A 161 0.94 5.92 -4.84
N PHE A 162 0.50 6.04 -3.59
CA PHE A 162 0.21 7.31 -2.94
C PHE A 162 1.37 7.62 -1.99
N LEU A 163 2.21 8.59 -2.38
CA LEU A 163 3.37 9.00 -1.61
C LEU A 163 2.98 10.19 -0.74
N VAL A 164 2.60 9.91 0.50
CA VAL A 164 1.99 10.87 1.42
C VAL A 164 3.07 11.71 2.07
N ASP A 165 3.12 12.99 1.71
CA ASP A 165 3.94 13.97 2.40
C ASP A 165 3.25 14.43 3.68
N THR A 166 3.89 14.14 4.81
CA THR A 166 3.39 14.48 6.14
C THR A 166 4.16 15.64 6.77
N GLY A 167 5.15 16.20 6.05
CA GLY A 167 6.10 17.17 6.58
C GLY A 167 7.14 16.58 7.56
N PHE A 168 7.04 15.31 7.92
CA PHE A 168 7.99 14.63 8.81
C PHE A 168 8.95 13.75 8.02
N ASN A 169 10.24 13.90 8.30
CA ASN A 169 11.25 13.02 7.72
C ASN A 169 11.37 11.72 8.53
N ARG A 170 11.42 10.58 7.83
CA ARG A 170 11.64 9.22 8.36
C ARG A 170 10.68 8.71 9.44
N ARG A 171 9.63 9.44 9.82
CA ARG A 171 8.72 9.01 10.90
C ARG A 171 7.60 8.10 10.41
N LYS A 172 7.54 6.89 10.96
CA LYS A 172 6.44 5.94 10.76
C LYS A 172 5.09 6.43 11.29
N GLY A 173 4.02 5.86 10.75
CA GLY A 173 2.64 6.00 11.24
C GLY A 173 1.97 7.35 10.94
N ARG A 174 2.70 8.31 10.37
CA ARG A 174 2.14 9.65 10.08
C ARG A 174 1.14 9.67 8.93
N ASP A 175 1.12 8.64 8.10
CA ASP A 175 0.14 8.44 7.03
C ASP A 175 -1.20 7.84 7.52
N CYS A 176 -1.35 7.58 8.83
CA CYS A 176 -2.51 6.85 9.36
C CYS A 176 -3.87 7.53 9.11
N GLN A 177 -3.93 8.85 9.32
CA GLN A 177 -5.15 9.63 9.05
C GLN A 177 -5.47 9.65 7.55
N PHE A 178 -4.45 9.80 6.70
CA PHE A 178 -4.61 9.76 5.26
C PHE A 178 -5.17 8.40 4.81
N ARG A 179 -4.62 7.28 5.30
CA ARG A 179 -5.13 5.93 4.99
C ARG A 179 -6.59 5.76 5.38
N THR A 180 -6.96 6.29 6.55
CA THR A 180 -8.33 6.19 7.06
C THR A 180 -9.30 6.92 6.13
N ARG A 181 -8.96 8.15 5.72
CA ARG A 181 -9.72 8.93 4.75
C ARG A 181 -9.75 8.30 3.36
N PHE A 182 -8.61 7.77 2.89
CA PHE A 182 -8.53 7.04 1.63
C PHE A 182 -9.48 5.84 1.59
N ALA A 183 -9.53 5.06 2.67
CA ALA A 183 -10.49 3.96 2.77
C ALA A 183 -11.95 4.45 2.81
N HIS A 184 -12.22 5.60 3.45
CA HIS A 184 -13.54 6.22 3.44
C HIS A 184 -13.99 6.61 2.02
N VAL A 185 -13.10 7.26 1.25
CA VAL A 185 -13.36 7.64 -0.15
C VAL A 185 -13.71 6.42 -1.00
N ILE A 186 -12.96 5.33 -0.87
CA ILE A 186 -13.24 4.10 -1.63
C ILE A 186 -14.52 3.43 -1.13
N GLY A 187 -14.71 3.35 0.20
CA GLY A 187 -15.88 2.70 0.81
C GLY A 187 -17.20 3.36 0.44
N THR A 188 -17.18 4.66 0.16
CA THR A 188 -18.34 5.47 -0.26
C THR A 188 -18.42 5.70 -1.77
N TRP A 189 -17.49 5.12 -2.55
CA TRP A 189 -17.50 5.22 -4.00
C TRP A 189 -18.78 4.59 -4.55
N ARG A 190 -19.62 5.41 -5.19
CA ARG A 190 -20.89 5.02 -5.80
C ARG A 190 -20.70 4.27 -7.12
N ASP A 191 -21.61 3.36 -7.43
CA ASP A 191 -21.57 2.65 -8.71
C ASP A 191 -22.00 3.55 -9.88
N GLU A 192 -21.96 3.00 -11.10
CA GLU A 192 -22.31 3.72 -12.34
C GLU A 192 -23.76 4.21 -12.37
N GLU A 193 -24.65 3.54 -11.62
CA GLU A 193 -26.06 3.92 -11.46
C GLU A 193 -26.25 4.94 -10.32
N ASN A 194 -25.17 5.45 -9.73
CA ASN A 194 -25.17 6.38 -8.59
C ASN A 194 -25.92 5.84 -7.36
N ARG A 195 -25.99 4.52 -7.21
CA ARG A 195 -26.60 3.87 -6.05
C ARG A 195 -25.64 3.92 -4.87
N GLU A 196 -26.21 4.06 -3.68
CA GLU A 196 -25.46 4.13 -2.42
C GLU A 196 -25.06 2.72 -1.92
N VAL A 197 -24.39 1.95 -2.79
CA VAL A 197 -23.84 0.64 -2.46
C VAL A 197 -22.41 0.82 -2.00
N LYS A 198 -22.11 0.46 -0.75
CA LYS A 198 -20.76 0.53 -0.21
C LYS A 198 -19.85 -0.51 -0.86
N VAL A 199 -18.59 -0.14 -1.07
CA VAL A 199 -17.55 -1.13 -1.42
C VAL A 199 -17.25 -1.95 -0.17
N PRO A 200 -17.35 -3.29 -0.21
CA PRO A 200 -16.98 -4.12 0.93
C PRO A 200 -15.47 -4.03 1.15
N MET A 201 -15.08 -3.91 2.43
CA MET A 201 -13.68 -3.83 2.84
C MET A 201 -13.41 -4.80 3.98
N CYS A 202 -12.21 -5.38 4.00
CA CYS A 202 -11.71 -6.12 5.15
C CYS A 202 -10.21 -5.84 5.36
N GLY A 203 -9.71 -6.17 6.54
CA GLY A 203 -8.29 -6.11 6.88
C GLY A 203 -7.72 -7.47 7.23
N LEU A 204 -6.48 -7.71 6.83
CA LEU A 204 -5.67 -8.85 7.27
C LEU A 204 -4.51 -8.32 8.11
N LEU A 205 -4.42 -8.76 9.36
CA LEU A 205 -3.29 -8.47 10.24
C LEU A 205 -2.37 -9.67 10.32
N ILE A 206 -1.09 -9.47 9.99
CA ILE A 206 -0.08 -10.51 10.00
C ILE A 206 1.20 -9.97 10.64
N GLY A 207 1.44 -10.35 11.91
CA GLY A 207 2.51 -9.74 12.71
C GLY A 207 2.31 -8.22 12.87
N GLY A 208 3.39 -7.47 13.02
CA GLY A 208 3.37 -6.01 13.01
C GLY A 208 3.87 -5.35 14.28
N ASP A 209 3.85 -4.02 14.26
CA ASP A 209 4.31 -3.14 15.32
C ASP A 209 3.17 -2.24 15.86
N ARG A 210 3.52 -1.30 16.74
CA ARG A 210 2.55 -0.35 17.32
C ARG A 210 1.85 0.54 16.28
N PHE A 211 2.50 0.82 15.14
CA PHE A 211 1.92 1.65 14.09
C PHE A 211 0.86 0.87 13.30
N ASN A 212 1.06 -0.44 13.11
CA ASN A 212 0.01 -1.31 12.57
C ASN A 212 -1.22 -1.35 13.50
N LEU A 213 -1.02 -1.41 14.82
CA LEU A 213 -2.11 -1.38 15.80
C LEU A 213 -2.88 -0.06 15.77
N GLU A 214 -2.17 1.07 15.69
CA GLU A 214 -2.79 2.39 15.54
C GLU A 214 -3.64 2.45 14.27
N GLN A 215 -3.10 1.99 13.13
CA GLN A 215 -3.86 1.96 11.88
C GLN A 215 -5.09 1.03 11.95
N ILE A 216 -4.99 -0.09 12.65
CA ILE A 216 -6.13 -1.00 12.86
C ILE A 216 -7.21 -0.35 13.71
N PHE A 217 -6.82 0.39 14.76
CA PHE A 217 -7.77 1.12 15.59
C PHE A 217 -8.66 2.02 14.73
N TYR A 218 -8.06 2.88 13.88
CA TYR A 218 -8.84 3.74 12.99
C TYR A 218 -9.62 2.97 11.92
N ALA A 219 -9.07 1.86 11.39
CA ALA A 219 -9.80 1.01 10.46
C ALA A 219 -11.08 0.44 11.10
N LEU A 220 -11.04 0.06 12.38
CA LEU A 220 -12.17 -0.45 13.14
C LEU A 220 -13.16 0.65 13.55
N THR A 221 -12.67 1.77 14.09
CA THR A 221 -13.53 2.82 14.65
C THR A 221 -14.18 3.70 13.59
N ASP A 222 -13.41 4.10 12.59
CA ASP A 222 -13.83 5.16 11.66
C ASP A 222 -14.40 4.55 10.37
N ASN A 223 -13.77 3.48 9.90
CA ASN A 223 -14.18 2.79 8.66
C ASN A 223 -15.03 1.54 8.90
N ARG A 224 -15.21 1.11 10.15
CA ARG A 224 -15.92 -0.14 10.52
C ARG A 224 -15.44 -1.35 9.72
N CYS A 225 -14.15 -1.37 9.39
CA CYS A 225 -13.52 -2.40 8.57
C CYS A 225 -13.24 -3.63 9.43
N PRO A 226 -13.87 -4.79 9.17
CA PRO A 226 -13.59 -6.02 9.91
C PRO A 226 -12.16 -6.49 9.67
N ILE A 227 -11.47 -6.88 10.75
CA ILE A 227 -10.07 -7.30 10.73
C ILE A 227 -9.96 -8.78 11.09
N MET A 228 -9.26 -9.54 10.24
CA MET A 228 -8.85 -10.91 10.50
C MET A 228 -7.37 -10.93 10.89
N ALA A 229 -7.08 -11.34 12.12
CA ALA A 229 -5.72 -11.53 12.60
C ALA A 229 -5.26 -12.97 12.34
N ILE A 230 -4.10 -13.13 11.71
CA ILE A 230 -3.48 -14.42 11.42
C ILE A 230 -2.41 -14.69 12.47
N LYS A 231 -2.54 -15.82 13.17
CA LYS A 231 -1.63 -16.29 14.20
C LYS A 231 -0.52 -17.17 13.64
#